data_AF-A0A1G8PIN4-F1
#
_entry.id   AF-A0A1G8PIN4-F1
#
_cell.length_a   1.000
_cell.length_b   1.000
_cell.length_c   1.000
_cell.angle_alpha   90.00
_cell.angle_beta   90.00
_cell.angle_gamma   90.00
#
_symmetry.space_group_name_H-M   'P 1'
#
loop_
_entity.id
_entity.type
_entity.pdbx_description
1 polymer ?
#
loop_
_entity_poly.entity_id
_entity_poly.type
_entity_poly.pdbx_seq_one_letter_code
_entity_poly.pdbx_strand_id
1 'polypeptide(L)'
;MKKRRFPILLIFLFVLTLLFGGCNADSYTFINSDGTKLEVDLNSGEVSLGESDLSDPAYHVPVEDYINMTNQQNSAVNNGGAVTDEDNAEDVSDDTDLQEDAGLTVSEDGEYTSKEEVALYIHLYNHLPGNYITKKEAQDLGWDSSKGNLNTVAPGKSIGGDKFGNREELLPKKEGRVYYECDIDYKKGSRNAKRIVFSNDGLIYYTEDHYETYELLYGSE
;
A
#
# COMPACT_ATOMS: atom_id res chain seq x y z
N MET A 1 -40.32 -54.23 28.52
CA MET A 1 -39.99 -55.58 27.98
C MET A 1 -39.38 -55.45 26.59
N LYS A 2 -38.29 -56.21 26.36
CA LYS A 2 -37.70 -56.68 25.08
C LYS A 2 -37.04 -55.66 24.12
N LYS A 3 -35.70 -55.61 24.22
CA LYS A 3 -34.74 -55.32 23.14
C LYS A 3 -34.94 -56.29 21.97
N ARG A 4 -34.73 -55.84 20.73
CA ARG A 4 -34.37 -56.71 19.58
C ARG A 4 -33.31 -56.03 18.70
N ARG A 5 -32.36 -56.84 18.23
CA ARG A 5 -31.10 -56.52 17.54
C ARG A 5 -31.04 -57.32 16.22
N PHE A 6 -30.51 -56.69 15.15
CA PHE A 6 -29.67 -57.14 13.99
C PHE A 6 -30.13 -58.36 13.12
N PRO A 7 -29.75 -58.55 11.81
CA PRO A 7 -28.41 -58.36 11.16
C PRO A 7 -28.38 -57.76 9.72
N ILE A 8 -27.29 -57.11 9.28
CA ILE A 8 -26.14 -57.54 8.43
C ILE A 8 -26.46 -57.90 6.96
N LEU A 9 -25.70 -57.25 6.06
CA LEU A 9 -25.22 -57.70 4.74
C LEU A 9 -26.10 -57.45 3.51
N LEU A 10 -25.76 -56.40 2.77
CA LEU A 10 -25.82 -56.45 1.31
C LEU A 10 -24.63 -55.69 0.75
N ILE A 11 -23.49 -56.40 0.71
CA ILE A 11 -22.35 -56.08 -0.15
C ILE A 11 -22.78 -56.47 -1.56
N PHE A 12 -23.00 -55.49 -2.43
CA PHE A 12 -22.72 -55.64 -3.85
C PHE A 12 -22.05 -54.37 -4.36
N LEU A 13 -20.73 -54.50 -4.39
CA LEU A 13 -19.76 -53.81 -5.22
C LEU A 13 -20.34 -53.43 -6.61
N PHE A 14 -20.44 -52.13 -6.91
CA PHE A 14 -20.05 -51.66 -8.23
C PHE A 14 -19.33 -50.32 -8.10
N VAL A 15 -18.10 -50.38 -8.56
CA VAL A 15 -17.11 -49.33 -8.66
C VAL A 15 -17.69 -48.11 -9.38
N LEU A 16 -17.77 -46.98 -8.69
CA LEU A 16 -17.73 -45.66 -9.31
C LEU A 16 -16.68 -44.83 -8.60
N THR A 17 -15.45 -44.97 -9.09
CA THR A 17 -14.33 -44.10 -8.77
C THR A 17 -14.47 -42.75 -9.48
N LEU A 18 -14.07 -41.69 -8.74
CA LEU A 18 -13.70 -40.33 -9.16
C LEU A 18 -14.92 -39.41 -9.44
N LEU A 19 -15.12 -38.27 -8.75
CA LEU A 19 -14.17 -37.31 -8.19
C LEU A 19 -14.73 -36.66 -6.90
N PHE A 20 -14.01 -36.79 -5.80
CA PHE A 20 -14.10 -35.84 -4.68
C PHE A 20 -13.16 -34.68 -4.99
N GLY A 21 -13.72 -33.49 -5.23
CA GLY A 21 -12.98 -32.23 -5.16
C GLY A 21 -13.07 -31.69 -3.73
N GLY A 22 -12.36 -32.33 -2.80
CA GLY A 22 -12.01 -31.72 -1.53
C GLY A 22 -10.79 -30.83 -1.78
N CYS A 23 -10.94 -29.52 -1.64
CA CYS A 23 -9.78 -28.61 -1.59
C CYS A 23 -9.29 -28.60 -0.13
N ASN A 24 -8.44 -29.57 0.22
CA ASN A 24 -7.54 -29.43 1.37
C ASN A 24 -6.24 -28.86 0.83
N ALA A 25 -5.86 -27.67 1.29
CA ALA A 25 -4.53 -27.12 1.01
C ALA A 25 -3.54 -27.85 1.94
N ASP A 26 -2.96 -28.94 1.46
CA ASP A 26 -2.04 -29.79 2.24
C ASP A 26 -0.61 -29.22 2.33
N SER A 27 -0.36 -28.02 1.78
CA SER A 27 0.93 -27.35 1.89
C SER A 27 0.81 -25.84 2.01
N TYR A 28 1.74 -25.26 2.77
CA TYR A 28 1.91 -23.81 2.92
C TYR A 28 3.23 -23.38 2.30
N THR A 29 3.19 -22.30 1.52
CA THR A 29 4.37 -21.72 0.88
C THR A 29 4.71 -20.38 1.53
N PHE A 30 5.94 -20.25 2.01
CA PHE A 30 6.48 -19.01 2.54
C PHE A 30 7.56 -18.47 1.60
N ILE A 31 7.63 -17.16 1.44
CA ILE A 31 8.69 -16.49 0.69
C ILE A 31 9.47 -15.63 1.69
N ASN A 32 10.76 -15.92 1.83
CA ASN A 32 11.64 -15.15 2.71
C ASN A 32 12.05 -13.82 2.05
N SER A 33 12.61 -12.92 2.85
CA SER A 33 13.10 -11.60 2.39
C SER A 33 14.19 -11.67 1.32
N ASP A 34 14.90 -12.79 1.22
CA ASP A 34 15.94 -13.06 0.22
C ASP A 34 15.38 -13.73 -1.07
N GLY A 35 14.05 -13.90 -1.15
CA GLY A 35 13.37 -14.53 -2.28
C GLY A 35 13.34 -16.06 -2.22
N THR A 36 13.91 -16.69 -1.19
CA THR A 36 13.85 -18.15 -1.07
C THR A 36 12.44 -18.61 -0.70
N LYS A 37 11.94 -19.62 -1.44
CA LYS A 37 10.64 -20.23 -1.20
C LYS A 37 10.81 -21.47 -0.31
N LEU A 38 10.07 -21.49 0.79
CA LEU A 38 9.96 -22.64 1.69
C LEU A 38 8.58 -23.25 1.53
N GLU A 39 8.52 -24.52 1.13
CA GLU A 39 7.29 -25.29 1.10
C GLU A 39 7.25 -26.23 2.30
N VAL A 40 6.16 -26.19 3.05
CA VAL A 40 5.92 -27.03 4.22
C VAL A 40 4.75 -27.95 3.93
N ASP A 41 5.01 -29.25 3.82
CA ASP A 41 3.99 -30.30 3.74
C ASP A 41 3.63 -30.77 5.16
N LEU A 42 2.38 -30.55 5.55
CA LEU A 42 1.88 -30.82 6.90
C LEU A 42 1.68 -32.32 7.17
N ASN A 43 1.66 -33.17 6.14
CA ASN A 43 1.45 -34.60 6.28
C ASN A 43 2.75 -35.40 6.42
N SER A 44 3.86 -34.89 5.88
CA SER A 44 5.16 -35.57 5.87
C SER A 44 6.18 -34.97 6.83
N GLY A 45 6.03 -33.70 7.23
CA GLY A 45 7.00 -33.03 8.12
C GLY A 45 8.38 -32.83 7.48
N GLU A 46 8.50 -33.01 6.17
CA GLU A 46 9.74 -32.83 5.42
C GLU A 46 9.84 -31.39 4.88
N VAL A 47 11.03 -30.79 4.96
CA VAL A 47 11.35 -29.47 4.41
C VAL A 47 12.28 -29.69 3.22
N SER A 48 11.86 -29.24 2.03
CA SER A 48 12.69 -29.29 0.81
C SER A 48 13.05 -27.89 0.36
N LEU A 49 14.34 -27.63 0.14
CA LEU A 49 14.85 -26.39 -0.43
C LEU A 49 14.75 -26.47 -1.96
N GLY A 50 13.82 -25.71 -2.54
CA GLY A 50 13.72 -25.55 -3.99
C GLY A 50 14.75 -24.57 -4.52
N GLU A 51 15.55 -24.99 -5.50
CA GLU A 51 16.58 -24.21 -6.16
C GLU A 51 15.95 -23.03 -6.94
N SER A 52 16.56 -21.85 -6.84
CA SER A 52 16.04 -20.58 -7.35
C SER A 52 16.04 -20.52 -8.88
N ASP A 53 14.86 -20.37 -9.49
CA ASP A 53 14.74 -19.92 -10.87
C ASP A 53 14.78 -18.39 -10.92
N LEU A 54 16.00 -17.85 -11.11
CA LEU A 54 16.27 -16.43 -11.27
C LEU A 54 15.87 -15.97 -12.69
N SER A 55 14.58 -15.77 -12.94
CA SER A 55 14.12 -15.15 -14.19
C SER A 55 12.80 -14.37 -14.07
N ASP A 56 12.66 -13.48 -13.08
CA ASP A 56 11.62 -12.43 -13.09
C ASP A 56 12.24 -11.05 -13.38
N PRO A 57 12.02 -10.46 -14.57
CA PRO A 57 12.60 -9.17 -14.97
C PRO A 57 11.80 -7.94 -14.51
N ALA A 58 10.81 -8.05 -13.61
CA ALA A 58 9.94 -6.92 -13.24
C ALA A 58 10.52 -5.93 -12.21
N TYR A 59 11.76 -6.09 -11.75
CA TYR A 59 12.44 -5.12 -10.88
C TYR A 59 13.73 -4.60 -11.53
N HIS A 60 13.57 -3.73 -12.53
CA HIS A 60 14.63 -2.84 -12.97
C HIS A 60 14.09 -1.41 -13.01
N VAL A 61 14.42 -0.62 -11.99
CA VAL A 61 14.21 0.83 -12.02
C VAL A 61 15.27 1.40 -12.98
N PRO A 62 14.90 2.12 -14.05
CA PRO A 62 15.87 2.70 -14.97
C PRO A 62 16.78 3.70 -14.25
N VAL A 63 18.10 3.56 -14.44
CA VAL A 63 19.16 4.40 -13.84
C VAL A 63 19.10 5.86 -14.30
N GLU A 64 18.25 6.17 -15.29
CA GLU A 64 18.16 7.49 -15.94
C GLU A 64 17.50 8.57 -15.05
N ASP A 65 16.73 8.19 -14.02
CA ASP A 65 16.15 9.16 -13.07
C ASP A 65 17.17 9.70 -12.05
N TYR A 66 18.29 8.99 -11.81
CA TYR A 66 19.33 9.46 -10.90
C TYR A 66 20.21 10.59 -11.50
N ILE A 67 20.28 10.72 -12.83
CA ILE A 67 21.25 11.58 -13.50
C ILE A 67 20.73 13.02 -13.69
N ASN A 68 19.41 13.23 -13.67
CA ASN A 68 18.83 14.56 -13.84
C ASN A 68 18.79 15.40 -12.54
N MET A 69 19.14 14.81 -11.39
CA MET A 69 19.20 15.51 -10.09
C MET A 69 20.52 16.28 -9.87
N THR A 70 21.60 15.98 -10.60
CA THR A 70 22.94 16.54 -10.32
C THR A 70 23.29 17.81 -11.11
N ASN A 71 22.50 18.19 -12.13
CA ASN A 71 22.83 19.32 -13.02
C ASN A 71 22.14 20.65 -12.69
N GLN A 72 21.42 20.75 -11.57
CA GLN A 72 20.83 22.03 -11.10
C GLN A 72 21.49 22.63 -9.85
N GLN A 73 22.48 21.99 -9.23
CA GLN A 73 23.06 22.44 -7.94
C GLN A 73 24.43 23.14 -8.00
N ASN A 74 24.94 23.55 -9.17
CA ASN A 74 26.18 24.33 -9.24
C ASN A 74 25.92 25.78 -9.67
N SER A 75 25.36 26.59 -8.77
CA SER A 75 25.49 28.05 -8.75
C SER A 75 24.98 28.63 -7.43
N ALA A 76 25.80 28.57 -6.38
CA ALA A 76 25.95 29.58 -5.31
C ALA A 76 26.53 28.94 -4.04
N VAL A 77 27.86 28.91 -3.95
CA VAL A 77 28.55 28.84 -2.66
C VAL A 77 29.56 29.98 -2.65
N ASN A 78 29.36 30.98 -1.80
CA ASN A 78 30.37 31.38 -0.81
C ASN A 78 29.97 32.59 0.05
N ASN A 79 30.39 32.47 1.31
CA ASN A 79 30.51 33.43 2.43
C ASN A 79 29.31 33.43 3.40
N GLY A 80 29.43 33.12 4.69
CA GLY A 80 30.58 32.90 5.54
C GLY A 80 30.44 33.73 6.83
N GLY A 81 30.33 33.07 7.98
CA GLY A 81 30.83 33.63 9.26
C GLY A 81 29.82 33.90 10.39
N ALA A 82 30.08 33.22 11.50
CA ALA A 82 30.05 33.66 12.90
C ALA A 82 28.89 33.20 13.82
N VAL A 83 29.33 32.54 14.89
CA VAL A 83 28.65 31.97 16.06
C VAL A 83 28.42 33.05 17.11
N THR A 84 27.37 32.92 17.93
CA THR A 84 27.37 33.16 19.39
C THR A 84 26.13 32.50 20.02
N ASP A 85 26.35 31.75 21.09
CA ASP A 85 25.36 31.12 21.98
C ASP A 85 24.60 32.17 22.82
N GLU A 86 23.37 31.86 23.26
CA GLU A 86 22.89 32.09 24.63
C GLU A 86 21.46 31.52 24.86
N ASP A 87 21.31 30.91 26.03
CA ASP A 87 20.14 30.20 26.55
C ASP A 87 18.94 31.13 26.84
N ASN A 88 17.72 30.69 26.56
CA ASN A 88 16.57 30.98 27.43
C ASN A 88 15.44 29.97 27.22
N ALA A 89 15.07 29.26 28.29
CA ALA A 89 13.89 28.42 28.36
C ALA A 89 12.73 29.24 28.93
N GLU A 90 11.64 29.39 28.19
CA GLU A 90 10.30 29.54 28.77
C GLU A 90 9.26 28.78 27.94
N ASP A 91 8.55 27.94 28.69
CA ASP A 91 7.29 27.25 28.44
C ASP A 91 6.23 28.20 27.87
N VAL A 92 5.81 27.92 26.63
CA VAL A 92 4.58 28.48 26.05
C VAL A 92 3.86 27.34 25.32
N SER A 93 2.79 26.90 25.98
CA SER A 93 1.61 26.19 25.48
C SER A 93 1.60 25.83 23.99
N ASP A 94 1.58 24.53 23.77
CA ASP A 94 1.13 23.80 22.58
C ASP A 94 -0.04 24.52 21.87
N ASP A 95 0.31 25.22 20.81
CA ASP A 95 -0.57 25.77 19.81
C ASP A 95 -0.39 24.92 18.55
N THR A 96 -1.30 23.97 18.35
CA THR A 96 -1.55 23.39 17.02
C THR A 96 -3.00 23.67 16.66
N ASP A 97 -3.23 24.94 16.34
CA ASP A 97 -4.29 25.43 15.48
C ASP A 97 -4.25 24.69 14.12
N LEU A 98 -5.12 23.69 13.95
CA LEU A 98 -5.57 23.19 12.64
C LEU A 98 -7.02 23.64 12.42
N GLN A 99 -7.26 24.95 12.44
CA GLN A 99 -8.48 25.55 11.87
C GLN A 99 -8.39 25.65 10.35
N GLU A 100 -8.73 24.57 9.64
CA GLU A 100 -9.25 24.65 8.26
C GLU A 100 -10.46 23.71 8.03
N ASP A 101 -11.26 23.42 9.07
CA ASP A 101 -12.50 22.62 8.96
C ASP A 101 -13.78 23.48 8.79
N ALA A 102 -13.65 24.79 8.56
CA ALA A 102 -14.80 25.69 8.51
C ALA A 102 -15.52 25.66 7.13
N GLY A 103 -15.99 24.48 6.71
CA GLY A 103 -16.96 24.33 5.61
C GLY A 103 -16.65 23.25 4.56
N LEU A 104 -15.57 22.48 4.71
CA LEU A 104 -15.30 21.37 3.81
C LEU A 104 -16.22 20.20 4.15
N THR A 105 -16.98 19.71 3.18
CA THR A 105 -17.87 18.56 3.37
C THR A 105 -17.68 17.58 2.24
N VAL A 106 -17.60 16.29 2.60
CA VAL A 106 -17.50 15.18 1.65
C VAL A 106 -18.66 14.20 1.89
N SER A 107 -19.10 13.55 0.82
CA SER A 107 -20.11 12.49 0.86
C SER A 107 -19.46 11.16 0.49
N GLU A 108 -19.89 10.06 1.09
CA GLU A 108 -19.32 8.73 0.85
C GLU A 108 -19.44 8.29 -0.62
N ASP A 109 -20.48 8.73 -1.33
CA ASP A 109 -20.70 8.49 -2.76
C ASP A 109 -20.01 9.52 -3.69
N GLY A 110 -19.26 10.46 -3.12
CA GLY A 110 -18.51 11.47 -3.85
C GLY A 110 -17.20 10.95 -4.47
N GLU A 111 -16.72 11.69 -5.47
CA GLU A 111 -15.42 11.46 -6.10
C GLU A 111 -14.53 12.67 -5.84
N TYR A 112 -13.36 12.45 -5.26
CA TYR A 112 -12.46 13.51 -4.79
C TYR A 112 -11.04 13.26 -5.26
N THR A 113 -10.27 14.33 -5.45
CA THR A 113 -8.85 14.23 -5.83
C THR A 113 -7.95 15.24 -5.12
N SER A 114 -8.51 16.25 -4.45
CA SER A 114 -7.71 17.27 -3.76
C SER A 114 -7.14 16.71 -2.46
N LYS A 115 -6.06 17.32 -1.95
CA LYS A 115 -5.43 16.94 -0.69
C LYS A 115 -6.46 16.95 0.44
N GLU A 116 -7.20 18.04 0.58
CA GLU A 116 -8.09 18.29 1.70
C GLU A 116 -9.31 17.36 1.67
N GLU A 117 -9.97 17.22 0.51
CA GLU A 117 -11.17 16.38 0.40
C GLU A 117 -10.84 14.89 0.53
N VAL A 118 -9.74 14.43 -0.06
CA VAL A 118 -9.35 13.01 0.02
C VAL A 118 -8.90 12.65 1.43
N ALA A 119 -8.15 13.53 2.11
CA ALA A 119 -7.76 13.32 3.50
C ALA A 119 -8.98 13.25 4.42
N LEU A 120 -9.90 14.22 4.29
CA LEU A 120 -11.16 14.23 5.06
C LEU A 120 -12.01 12.99 4.77
N TYR A 121 -12.11 12.57 3.50
CA TYR A 121 -12.85 11.37 3.13
C TYR A 121 -12.28 10.11 3.78
N ILE A 122 -10.97 9.90 3.69
CA ILE A 122 -10.31 8.75 4.30
C ILE A 122 -10.49 8.78 5.82
N HIS A 123 -10.41 9.95 6.44
CA HIS A 123 -10.63 10.12 7.87
C HIS A 123 -12.04 9.69 8.30
N LEU A 124 -13.07 10.04 7.51
CA LEU A 124 -14.47 9.75 7.83
C LEU A 124 -14.89 8.31 7.51
N TYR A 125 -14.42 7.76 6.40
CA TYR A 125 -14.93 6.49 5.85
C TYR A 125 -13.91 5.34 5.91
N ASN A 126 -12.65 5.63 6.24
CA ASN A 126 -11.57 4.64 6.36
C ASN A 126 -11.36 3.79 5.09
N HIS A 127 -11.67 4.35 3.93
CA HIS A 127 -11.34 3.81 2.61
C HIS A 127 -11.21 4.96 1.60
N LEU A 128 -10.75 4.64 0.38
CA LEU A 128 -10.61 5.62 -0.68
C LEU A 128 -11.97 5.93 -1.35
N PRO A 129 -12.13 7.15 -1.91
CA PRO A 129 -13.23 7.47 -2.82
C PRO A 129 -13.31 6.50 -4.01
N GLY A 130 -14.51 6.32 -4.57
CA GLY A 130 -14.76 5.36 -5.66
C GLY A 130 -14.05 5.66 -7.00
N ASN A 131 -13.42 6.82 -7.14
CA ASN A 131 -12.58 7.19 -8.29
C ASN A 131 -11.13 6.73 -8.17
N TYR A 132 -10.75 5.98 -7.14
CA TYR A 132 -9.44 5.35 -7.04
C TYR A 132 -9.47 3.90 -7.49
N ILE A 133 -8.41 3.48 -8.19
CA ILE A 133 -8.14 2.10 -8.56
C ILE A 133 -6.68 1.78 -8.25
N THR A 134 -6.39 0.54 -7.88
CA THR A 134 -5.01 0.08 -7.63
C THR A 134 -4.20 0.10 -8.92
N LYS A 135 -2.87 0.09 -8.79
CA LYS A 135 -1.95 -0.07 -9.94
C LYS A 135 -2.30 -1.32 -10.75
N LYS A 136 -2.65 -2.41 -10.08
CA LYS A 136 -3.03 -3.67 -10.73
C LYS A 136 -4.31 -3.53 -11.55
N GLU A 137 -5.37 -2.97 -10.97
CA GLU A 137 -6.63 -2.77 -11.69
C GLU A 137 -6.45 -1.85 -12.91
N ALA A 138 -5.65 -0.80 -12.77
CA ALA A 138 -5.31 0.07 -13.90
C ALA A 138 -4.53 -0.68 -14.99
N GLN A 139 -3.55 -1.50 -14.63
CA GLN A 139 -2.78 -2.32 -15.58
C GLN A 139 -3.67 -3.32 -16.31
N ASP A 140 -4.63 -3.94 -15.60
CA ASP A 140 -5.61 -4.86 -16.18
C ASP A 140 -6.54 -4.15 -17.21
N LEU A 141 -6.70 -2.82 -17.10
CA LEU A 141 -7.38 -1.97 -18.10
C LEU A 141 -6.45 -1.51 -19.25
N GLY A 142 -5.17 -1.84 -19.23
CA GLY A 142 -4.18 -1.45 -20.23
C GLY A 142 -3.38 -0.20 -19.88
N TRP A 143 -3.35 0.19 -18.62
CA TRP A 143 -2.49 1.29 -18.16
C TRP A 143 -1.02 0.92 -18.30
N ASP A 144 -0.26 1.83 -18.89
CA ASP A 144 1.18 1.83 -19.02
C ASP A 144 1.70 3.17 -18.51
N SER A 145 2.40 3.13 -17.38
CA SER A 145 2.92 4.33 -16.71
C SER A 145 3.85 5.14 -17.60
N SER A 146 4.65 4.48 -18.46
CA SER A 146 5.58 5.13 -19.39
C SER A 146 4.87 5.93 -20.47
N LYS A 147 3.62 5.56 -20.79
CA LYS A 147 2.79 6.24 -21.79
C LYS A 147 1.91 7.34 -21.19
N GLY A 148 1.80 7.42 -19.86
CA GLY A 148 0.89 8.35 -19.19
C GLY A 148 -0.57 8.19 -19.64
N ASN A 149 -1.00 6.97 -19.96
CA ASN A 149 -2.29 6.72 -20.62
C ASN A 149 -3.44 6.39 -19.65
N LEU A 150 -3.28 6.60 -18.34
CA LEU A 150 -4.28 6.21 -17.33
C LEU A 150 -5.65 6.83 -17.63
N ASN A 151 -5.70 8.13 -17.88
CA ASN A 151 -6.96 8.83 -18.20
C ASN A 151 -7.61 8.37 -19.52
N THR A 152 -6.89 7.64 -20.38
CA THR A 152 -7.41 7.05 -21.61
C THR A 152 -8.06 5.70 -21.34
N VAL A 153 -7.43 4.87 -20.51
CA VAL A 153 -7.90 3.50 -20.22
C VAL A 153 -8.87 3.43 -19.05
N ALA A 154 -8.79 4.39 -18.12
CA ALA A 154 -9.64 4.53 -16.96
C ALA A 154 -10.04 6.01 -16.76
N PRO A 155 -10.94 6.55 -17.60
CA PRO A 155 -11.36 7.95 -17.51
C PRO A 155 -11.90 8.29 -16.12
N GLY A 156 -11.44 9.42 -15.55
CA GLY A 156 -11.85 9.89 -14.23
C GLY A 156 -11.20 9.18 -13.05
N LYS A 157 -10.38 8.14 -13.28
CA LYS A 157 -9.72 7.39 -12.20
C LYS A 157 -8.33 7.93 -11.85
N SER A 158 -7.96 7.75 -10.59
CA SER A 158 -6.61 7.99 -10.04
C SER A 158 -6.04 6.70 -9.47
N ILE A 159 -4.72 6.61 -9.33
CA ILE A 159 -4.06 5.44 -8.71
C ILE A 159 -4.14 5.55 -7.19
N GLY A 160 -4.54 4.47 -6.50
CA GLY A 160 -4.48 4.40 -5.06
C GLY A 160 -4.97 3.09 -4.46
N GLY A 161 -4.63 2.85 -3.21
CA GLY A 161 -5.02 1.67 -2.43
C GLY A 161 -3.96 0.57 -2.38
N ASP A 162 -2.84 0.76 -3.08
CA ASP A 162 -1.68 -0.12 -2.96
C ASP A 162 -0.99 0.08 -1.59
N LYS A 163 -0.37 -1.00 -1.07
CA LYS A 163 0.39 -0.93 0.19
C LYS A 163 1.61 -0.02 0.03
N PHE A 164 1.79 0.88 0.99
CA PHE A 164 2.98 1.70 1.11
C PHE A 164 3.99 1.04 2.05
N GLY A 165 5.22 0.86 1.59
CA GLY A 165 6.22 0.05 2.27
C GLY A 165 6.88 0.72 3.49
N ASN A 166 6.90 2.06 3.56
CA ASN A 166 7.62 2.84 4.57
C ASN A 166 9.06 2.31 4.79
N ARG A 167 9.84 2.19 3.71
CA ARG A 167 11.17 1.56 3.72
C ARG A 167 12.23 2.48 4.31
N GLU A 168 12.04 3.77 4.12
CA GLU A 168 12.84 4.87 4.63
C GLU A 168 12.54 5.18 6.10
N GLU A 169 11.50 4.55 6.67
CA GLU A 169 11.10 4.66 8.07
C GLU A 169 10.75 6.09 8.53
N LEU A 170 10.31 6.94 7.60
CA LEU A 170 9.93 8.32 7.86
C LEU A 170 8.56 8.45 8.55
N LEU A 171 7.74 7.39 8.50
CA LEU A 171 6.43 7.34 9.17
C LEU A 171 6.47 6.42 10.41
N PRO A 172 5.69 6.72 11.47
CA PRO A 172 5.74 5.96 12.71
C PRO A 172 5.32 4.51 12.55
N LYS A 173 6.06 3.60 13.20
CA LYS A 173 5.80 2.16 13.17
C LYS A 173 5.10 1.71 14.45
N LYS A 174 4.15 0.78 14.29
CA LYS A 174 3.42 0.14 15.38
C LYS A 174 3.05 -1.28 14.95
N GLU A 175 2.98 -2.22 15.90
CA GLU A 175 2.55 -3.59 15.60
C GLU A 175 1.14 -3.58 14.99
N GLY A 176 0.98 -4.28 13.87
CA GLY A 176 -0.28 -4.34 13.12
C GLY A 176 -0.59 -3.10 12.27
N ARG A 177 0.26 -2.06 12.27
CA ARG A 177 0.11 -0.90 11.40
C ARG A 177 0.56 -1.23 9.99
N VAL A 178 -0.32 -0.90 9.03
CA VAL A 178 -0.09 -1.03 7.60
C VAL A 178 -0.44 0.31 6.96
N TYR A 179 0.43 0.77 6.07
CA TYR A 179 0.20 1.98 5.30
C TYR A 179 -0.24 1.65 3.87
N TYR A 180 -1.01 2.56 3.29
CA TYR A 180 -1.49 2.57 1.92
C TYR A 180 -1.23 3.95 1.31
N GLU A 181 -1.18 4.03 -0.02
CA GLU A 181 -0.95 5.30 -0.73
C GLU A 181 -2.01 5.59 -1.79
N CYS A 182 -2.23 6.87 -2.10
CA CYS A 182 -3.02 7.29 -3.25
C CYS A 182 -2.51 8.60 -3.88
N ASP A 183 -2.74 8.76 -5.18
CA ASP A 183 -2.42 9.96 -5.95
C ASP A 183 -3.33 11.13 -5.59
N ILE A 184 -2.76 12.33 -5.54
CA ILE A 184 -3.49 13.58 -5.29
C ILE A 184 -3.35 14.49 -6.50
N ASP A 185 -4.42 15.21 -6.84
CA ASP A 185 -4.51 16.13 -7.97
C ASP A 185 -4.19 15.51 -9.34
N TYR A 186 -4.27 14.20 -9.50
CA TYR A 186 -4.11 13.57 -10.82
C TYR A 186 -5.26 14.01 -11.74
N LYS A 187 -4.92 14.33 -13.00
CA LYS A 187 -5.91 14.72 -14.03
C LYS A 187 -5.73 13.95 -15.33
N LYS A 188 -4.50 13.89 -15.85
CA LYS A 188 -4.15 13.18 -17.11
C LYS A 188 -2.64 13.06 -17.28
N GLY A 189 -2.21 12.21 -18.20
CA GLY A 189 -0.79 12.05 -18.52
C GLY A 189 -0.04 11.25 -17.46
N SER A 190 1.25 11.56 -17.29
CA SER A 190 2.08 10.99 -16.23
C SER A 190 1.55 11.39 -14.85
N ARG A 191 1.76 10.50 -13.87
CA ARG A 191 1.46 10.78 -12.46
C ARG A 191 2.36 11.91 -11.95
N ASN A 192 1.85 12.74 -11.05
CA ASN A 192 2.61 13.82 -10.40
C ASN A 192 3.36 13.28 -9.15
N ALA A 193 3.96 14.16 -8.35
CA ALA A 193 4.68 13.80 -7.13
C ALA A 193 3.78 13.64 -5.88
N LYS A 194 2.55 14.18 -5.91
CA LYS A 194 1.71 14.37 -4.71
C LYS A 194 0.99 13.09 -4.29
N ARG A 195 1.03 12.76 -3.00
CA ARG A 195 0.37 11.56 -2.45
C ARG A 195 -0.23 11.83 -1.07
N ILE A 196 -1.27 11.08 -0.76
CA ILE A 196 -1.62 10.78 0.64
C ILE A 196 -1.08 9.39 0.97
N VAL A 197 -0.51 9.25 2.16
CA VAL A 197 -0.17 7.97 2.79
C VAL A 197 -1.00 7.83 4.05
N PHE A 198 -1.84 6.81 4.13
CA PHE A 198 -2.76 6.60 5.25
C PHE A 198 -2.60 5.22 5.85
N SER A 199 -2.76 5.12 7.17
CA SER A 199 -2.67 3.85 7.89
C SER A 199 -4.04 3.22 8.10
N ASN A 200 -4.04 1.90 8.34
CA ASN A 200 -5.22 1.16 8.76
C ASN A 200 -5.75 1.55 10.16
N ASP A 201 -5.00 2.35 10.92
CA ASP A 201 -5.34 2.80 12.27
C ASP A 201 -5.54 4.32 12.39
N GLY A 202 -5.72 5.02 11.26
CA GLY A 202 -6.24 6.40 11.23
C GLY A 202 -5.22 7.52 11.14
N LEU A 203 -3.93 7.22 10.92
CA LEU A 203 -2.95 8.24 10.56
C LEU A 203 -3.07 8.58 9.08
N ILE A 204 -3.03 9.87 8.74
CA ILE A 204 -3.09 10.35 7.36
C ILE A 204 -2.00 11.40 7.18
N TYR A 205 -1.07 11.12 6.28
CA TYR A 205 0.02 12.00 5.89
C TYR A 205 -0.12 12.43 4.44
N TYR A 206 0.38 13.62 4.13
CA TYR A 206 0.53 14.12 2.77
C TYR A 206 2.00 14.34 2.44
N THR A 207 2.38 14.06 1.20
CA THR A 207 3.68 14.39 0.61
C THR A 207 3.43 15.10 -0.72
N GLU A 208 4.09 16.23 -0.94
CA GLU A 208 4.07 16.95 -2.22
C GLU A 208 5.28 16.66 -3.11
N ASP A 209 6.29 16.03 -2.53
CA ASP A 209 7.67 15.93 -3.02
C ASP A 209 8.09 14.48 -3.27
N HIS A 210 7.14 13.62 -3.63
CA HIS A 210 7.41 12.22 -3.99
C HIS A 210 8.09 11.44 -2.85
N TYR A 211 7.47 11.49 -1.66
CA TYR A 211 7.84 10.74 -0.46
C TYR A 211 9.10 11.24 0.27
N GLU A 212 9.62 12.43 -0.07
CA GLU A 212 10.79 13.01 0.61
C GLU A 212 10.43 13.58 1.99
N THR A 213 9.29 14.28 2.11
CA THR A 213 8.78 14.80 3.38
C THR A 213 7.29 14.51 3.56
N TYR A 214 6.84 14.58 4.83
CA TYR A 214 5.47 14.29 5.21
C TYR A 214 4.89 15.37 6.13
N GLU A 215 3.66 15.76 5.83
CA GLU A 215 2.79 16.58 6.68
C GLU A 215 1.72 15.69 7.30
N LEU A 216 1.60 15.66 8.63
CA LEU A 216 0.51 14.94 9.31
C LEU A 216 -0.79 15.76 9.16
N LEU A 217 -1.81 15.16 8.56
CA LEU A 217 -3.13 15.80 8.37
C LEU A 217 -4.16 15.34 9.40
N TYR A 218 -4.18 14.04 9.70
CA TYR A 218 -5.11 13.47 10.68
C TYR A 218 -4.47 12.35 11.49
N GLY A 219 -5.01 12.17 12.70
CA GLY A 219 -4.62 11.14 13.65
C GLY A 219 -3.66 11.67 14.72
N SER A 220 -3.45 10.86 15.73
CA SER A 220 -2.49 11.12 16.81
C SER A 220 -1.66 9.87 17.04
N GLU A 221 -0.38 10.05 17.35
CA GLU A 221 0.56 8.96 17.63
C GLU A 221 0.26 8.22 18.95
#